data_AF-A0A2U2DK71-F1
#
_entry.id   AF-A0A2U2DK71-F1
#
_cell.length_a   1.000
_cell.length_b   1.000
_cell.length_c   1.000
_cell.angle_alpha   90.00
_cell.angle_beta   90.00
_cell.angle_gamma   90.00
#
_symmetry.space_group_name_H-M   'P 1'
#
loop_
_entity.id
_entity.type
_entity.pdbx_description
1 polymer ?
#
loop_
_entity_poly.entity_id
_entity_poly.type
_entity_poly.pdbx_seq_one_letter_code
_entity_poly.pdbx_strand_id
1 'polypeptide(L)'
;MERLISAMKKPGFSWPTCPEGGAGKPGYERYRECPAGWTPSRAPDTGDHYGSNELSQCSRTVNRCQGSGSVFEQGLEGERNGGWGTGDDGCVRRETMARPLREKPYFFDIGPTSGGEATRYFFSLDR
;
A
#
# COMPACT_ATOMS: atom_id res chain seq x y z
N MET A 1 13.42 15.69 -23.55
CA MET A 1 13.61 15.10 -22.21
C MET A 1 13.39 13.58 -22.17
N GLU A 2 13.04 12.93 -23.29
CA GLU A 2 12.70 11.49 -23.35
C GLU A 2 13.87 10.50 -23.23
N ARG A 3 15.06 10.90 -23.70
CA ARG A 3 16.23 10.00 -23.78
C ARG A 3 16.78 9.63 -22.40
N LEU A 4 16.65 10.54 -21.43
CA LEU A 4 17.15 10.34 -20.07
C LEU A 4 16.26 9.36 -19.30
N ILE A 5 14.93 9.57 -19.32
CA ILE A 5 13.94 8.70 -18.66
C ILE A 5 14.05 7.26 -19.17
N SER A 6 14.21 7.09 -20.48
CA SER A 6 14.40 5.77 -21.10
C SER A 6 15.71 5.10 -20.70
N ALA A 7 16.78 5.85 -20.48
CA ALA A 7 18.04 5.32 -19.98
C ALA A 7 17.94 4.92 -18.50
N MET A 8 17.26 5.75 -17.68
CA MET A 8 17.01 5.50 -16.26
C MET A 8 16.20 4.23 -15.99
N LYS A 9 15.28 3.87 -16.90
CA LYS A 9 14.47 2.65 -16.81
C LYS A 9 15.25 1.36 -17.10
N LYS A 10 16.47 1.45 -17.67
CA LYS A 10 17.25 0.26 -18.04
C LYS A 10 17.85 -0.43 -16.81
N PRO A 11 17.86 -1.77 -16.78
CA PRO A 11 18.59 -2.51 -15.74
C PRO A 11 20.08 -2.15 -15.79
N GLY A 12 20.69 -1.89 -14.64
CA GLY A 12 22.09 -1.49 -14.53
C GLY A 12 22.37 0.00 -14.72
N PHE A 13 21.33 0.85 -14.86
CA PHE A 13 21.53 2.30 -14.88
C PHE A 13 21.96 2.82 -13.49
N SER A 14 23.13 3.46 -13.45
CA SER A 14 23.62 4.17 -12.28
C SER A 14 23.01 5.56 -12.22
N TRP A 15 22.16 5.77 -11.24
CA TRP A 15 21.57 7.07 -10.98
C TRP A 15 22.62 8.06 -10.51
N PRO A 16 22.77 9.23 -11.16
CA PRO A 16 23.66 10.26 -10.66
C PRO A 16 23.13 10.77 -9.33
N THR A 17 23.96 10.71 -8.30
CA THR A 17 23.67 11.32 -7.00
C THR A 17 24.38 12.67 -6.91
N CYS A 18 23.78 13.61 -6.19
CA CYS A 18 24.36 14.92 -5.94
C CYS A 18 24.46 15.12 -4.42
N PRO A 19 25.59 14.74 -3.80
CA PRO A 19 25.78 14.89 -2.36
C PRO A 19 25.70 16.35 -1.90
N GLU A 20 26.28 17.28 -2.67
CA GLU A 20 26.25 18.73 -2.42
C GLU A 20 24.82 19.29 -2.35
N GLY A 21 23.94 18.75 -3.19
CA GLY A 21 22.51 19.10 -3.24
C GLY A 21 21.63 18.23 -2.35
N GLY A 22 22.21 17.38 -1.50
CA GLY A 22 21.44 16.50 -0.61
C GLY A 22 20.54 15.49 -1.32
N ALA A 23 20.83 15.17 -2.59
CA ALA A 23 19.99 14.30 -3.42
C ALA A 23 20.67 12.93 -3.66
N GLY A 24 20.06 11.88 -3.11
CA GLY A 24 20.50 10.49 -3.29
C GLY A 24 19.95 9.80 -4.53
N LYS A 25 20.17 8.47 -4.61
CA LYS A 25 19.51 7.59 -5.61
C LYS A 25 18.00 7.61 -5.37
N PRO A 26 17.14 7.58 -6.41
CA PRO A 26 15.71 7.57 -6.16
C PRO A 26 15.28 6.27 -5.48
N GLY A 27 14.32 6.40 -4.58
CA GLY A 27 13.56 5.28 -4.05
C GLY A 27 12.42 4.88 -4.99
N TYR A 28 11.78 3.76 -4.67
CA TYR A 28 10.60 3.26 -5.36
C TYR A 28 9.53 2.90 -4.34
N GLU A 29 8.36 3.51 -4.48
CA GLU A 29 7.18 3.30 -3.69
C GLU A 29 6.01 3.00 -4.64
N ARG A 30 5.62 1.73 -4.73
CA ARG A 30 4.58 1.30 -5.69
C ARG A 30 3.19 1.79 -5.32
N TYR A 31 2.89 1.79 -4.03
CA TYR A 31 1.54 2.03 -3.53
C TYR A 31 1.44 3.44 -2.94
N ARG A 32 0.28 4.06 -3.12
CA ARG A 32 -0.01 5.36 -2.51
C ARG A 32 -0.61 5.16 -1.13
N GLU A 33 -0.69 6.22 -0.34
CA GLU A 33 -1.33 6.16 0.98
C GLU A 33 -2.76 5.59 0.92
N CYS A 34 -3.09 4.83 1.95
CA CYS A 34 -4.44 4.32 2.13
C CYS A 34 -5.42 5.50 2.33
N PRO A 35 -6.66 5.39 1.84
CA PRO A 35 -7.71 6.37 2.14
C PRO A 35 -7.91 6.56 3.64
N ALA A 36 -8.45 7.71 4.04
CA ALA A 36 -8.69 8.03 5.44
C ALA A 36 -9.49 6.93 6.16
N GLY A 37 -9.03 6.53 7.35
CA GLY A 37 -9.63 5.45 8.14
C GLY A 37 -9.22 4.03 7.74
N TRP A 38 -8.30 3.89 6.77
CA TRP A 38 -7.71 2.61 6.40
C TRP A 38 -6.21 2.59 6.71
N THR A 39 -5.71 1.45 7.16
CA THR A 39 -4.30 1.24 7.48
C THR A 39 -3.63 0.33 6.46
N PRO A 40 -2.41 0.63 6.01
CA PRO A 40 -1.64 -0.27 5.16
C PRO A 40 -1.46 -1.62 5.87
N SER A 41 -1.71 -2.69 5.13
CA SER A 41 -1.70 -4.06 5.62
C SER A 41 -1.12 -4.98 4.56
N ARG A 42 -0.55 -6.08 5.03
CA ARG A 42 -0.06 -7.16 4.16
C ARG A 42 -1.25 -7.93 3.61
N ALA A 43 -1.15 -8.39 2.37
CA ALA A 43 -2.11 -9.35 1.84
C ALA A 43 -2.16 -10.62 2.70
N PRO A 44 -3.34 -11.21 2.94
CA PRO A 44 -3.44 -12.49 3.62
C PRO A 44 -2.65 -13.53 2.84
N ASP A 45 -1.97 -14.41 3.58
CA ASP A 45 -1.04 -15.39 3.03
C ASP A 45 -1.82 -16.45 2.24
N THR A 46 -2.00 -16.24 0.94
CA THR A 46 -2.62 -17.20 0.02
C THR A 46 -1.57 -18.18 -0.47
N GLY A 47 -1.02 -18.98 0.45
CA GLY A 47 -0.40 -20.30 0.22
C GLY A 47 0.86 -20.41 -0.64
N ASP A 48 1.10 -19.50 -1.57
CA ASP A 48 2.10 -19.69 -2.62
C ASP A 48 2.94 -18.41 -2.78
N HIS A 49 4.22 -18.56 -2.41
CA HIS A 49 5.36 -17.66 -2.61
C HIS A 49 5.60 -16.58 -1.54
N TYR A 50 6.82 -16.65 -0.96
CA TYR A 50 7.54 -15.63 -0.19
C TYR A 50 6.71 -14.39 0.11
N GLY A 51 5.94 -14.43 1.19
CA GLY A 51 5.00 -13.36 1.43
C GLY A 51 5.73 -12.02 1.49
N SER A 52 5.40 -11.21 0.49
CA SER A 52 6.03 -9.91 0.27
C SER A 52 5.79 -9.07 1.53
N ASN A 53 6.84 -8.41 2.03
CA ASN A 53 6.68 -7.34 3.01
C ASN A 53 5.99 -6.10 2.39
N GLU A 54 5.53 -6.17 1.14
CA GLU A 54 4.63 -5.17 0.56
C GLU A 54 3.33 -5.09 1.35
N LEU A 55 3.09 -3.89 1.86
CA LEU A 55 1.80 -3.44 2.35
C LEU A 55 0.89 -3.13 1.15
N SER A 56 0.55 -4.17 0.39
CA SER A 56 -0.21 -4.11 -0.86
C SER A 56 -1.72 -3.95 -0.65
N GLN A 57 -2.19 -4.02 0.60
CA GLN A 57 -3.61 -3.86 0.94
C GLN A 57 -3.81 -2.73 1.94
N CYS A 58 -5.01 -2.19 1.94
CA CYS A 58 -5.51 -1.33 3.00
C CYS A 58 -6.53 -2.15 3.79
N SER A 59 -6.46 -2.10 5.13
CA SER A 59 -7.41 -2.75 6.01
C SER A 59 -8.08 -1.75 6.93
N ARG A 60 -9.33 -2.02 7.29
CA ARG A 60 -10.02 -1.30 8.37
C ARG A 60 -10.85 -2.29 9.18
N THR A 61 -11.02 -1.97 10.45
CA THR A 61 -11.88 -2.75 11.34
C THR A 61 -13.22 -2.04 11.44
N VAL A 62 -14.30 -2.72 11.05
CA VAL A 62 -15.66 -2.22 11.17
C VAL A 62 -16.41 -3.05 12.21
N ASN A 63 -17.13 -2.36 13.10
CA ASN A 63 -18.05 -3.00 14.03
C ASN A 63 -19.45 -2.96 13.41
N ARG A 64 -19.99 -4.13 13.05
CA ARG A 64 -21.34 -4.29 12.50
C ARG A 64 -22.35 -4.77 13.57
N CYS A 65 -22.09 -4.54 14.85
CA CYS A 65 -23.12 -4.63 15.90
C CYS A 65 -24.03 -3.40 15.81
N GLN A 66 -24.98 -3.36 14.88
CA GLN A 66 -26.11 -2.43 14.96
C GLN A 66 -27.40 -3.22 14.72
N GLY A 67 -28.03 -3.62 15.82
CA GLY A 67 -29.33 -4.29 15.85
C GLY A 67 -29.36 -5.49 16.79
N SER A 68 -29.52 -5.27 18.10
CA SER A 68 -30.16 -6.24 18.98
C SER A 68 -31.61 -6.42 18.52
N GLY A 69 -31.82 -7.35 17.61
CA GLY A 69 -33.14 -7.78 17.15
C GLY A 69 -33.02 -9.19 16.62
N SER A 70 -33.46 -10.16 17.39
CA SER A 70 -33.71 -11.51 16.90
C SER A 70 -34.64 -11.44 15.68
N VAL A 71 -34.10 -11.69 14.49
CA VAL A 71 -34.91 -12.08 13.34
C VAL A 71 -34.32 -13.40 12.84
N PHE A 72 -34.80 -14.48 13.43
CA PHE A 72 -35.01 -15.72 12.69
C PHE A 72 -35.98 -15.37 11.56
N GLU A 73 -35.51 -14.90 10.39
CA GLU A 73 -36.30 -15.05 9.17
C GLU A 73 -35.51 -14.73 7.88
N GLN A 74 -35.24 -15.82 7.15
CA GLN A 74 -35.37 -15.95 5.69
C GLN A 74 -34.46 -15.12 4.77
N GLY A 75 -33.38 -15.80 4.34
CA GLY A 75 -33.14 -16.07 2.91
C GLY A 75 -32.77 -14.92 1.99
N LEU A 76 -31.48 -14.56 1.96
CA LEU A 76 -30.83 -14.07 0.73
C LEU A 76 -29.46 -14.72 0.62
N GLU A 77 -29.23 -15.34 -0.53
CA GLU A 77 -28.06 -16.15 -0.88
C GLU A 77 -26.77 -15.34 -0.76
N GLY A 78 -25.90 -15.76 0.13
CA GLY A 78 -24.53 -15.29 0.25
C GLY A 78 -23.70 -16.41 0.83
N GLU A 79 -22.78 -16.94 0.04
CA GLU A 79 -22.01 -18.16 0.30
C GLU A 79 -21.55 -18.31 1.75
N ARG A 80 -22.10 -19.33 2.41
CA ARG A 80 -21.51 -19.92 3.62
C ARG A 80 -20.24 -20.66 3.22
N ASN A 81 -19.12 -19.94 3.10
CA ASN A 81 -17.82 -20.58 3.19
C ASN A 81 -17.40 -20.61 4.66
N GLY A 82 -17.50 -21.80 5.24
CA GLY A 82 -17.21 -22.06 6.64
C GLY A 82 -15.73 -21.88 6.96
N GLY A 83 -15.48 -21.27 8.11
CA GLY A 83 -14.18 -21.27 8.78
C GLY A 83 -14.41 -21.15 10.27
N TRP A 84 -14.38 -22.28 10.97
CA TRP A 84 -14.31 -22.32 12.43
C TRP A 84 -12.96 -21.73 12.86
N GLY A 85 -12.95 -20.46 13.23
CA GLY A 85 -11.80 -19.72 13.74
C GLY A 85 -12.15 -19.07 15.08
N THR A 86 -11.45 -19.48 16.12
CA THR A 86 -11.53 -19.07 17.51
C THR A 86 -11.52 -17.54 17.73
N GLY A 87 -12.50 -17.03 18.49
CA GLY A 87 -12.23 -16.04 19.54
C GLY A 87 -12.34 -14.54 19.24
N ASP A 88 -12.90 -14.10 18.12
CA ASP A 88 -13.19 -12.67 17.91
C ASP A 88 -14.70 -12.42 17.97
N ASP A 89 -15.13 -11.57 18.90
CA ASP A 89 -16.52 -11.12 19.06
C ASP A 89 -17.16 -10.85 17.69
N GLY A 90 -18.15 -11.67 17.31
CA GLY A 90 -18.66 -11.86 15.93
C GLY A 90 -19.24 -10.63 15.22
N CYS A 91 -19.11 -9.45 15.80
CA CYS A 91 -19.47 -8.17 15.21
C CYS A 91 -18.29 -7.42 14.58
N VAL A 92 -17.05 -7.79 14.88
CA VAL A 92 -15.87 -7.10 14.38
C VAL A 92 -15.41 -7.75 13.08
N ARG A 93 -15.65 -7.10 11.94
CA ARG A 93 -15.17 -7.56 10.63
C ARG A 93 -14.00 -6.70 10.18
N ARG A 94 -12.93 -7.34 9.72
CA ARG A 94 -11.86 -6.66 8.98
C ARG A 94 -12.25 -6.57 7.51
N GLU A 95 -12.43 -5.36 7.02
CA GLU A 95 -12.54 -5.11 5.59
C GLU A 95 -11.15 -4.86 5.03
N THR A 96 -10.86 -5.44 3.87
CA THR A 96 -9.62 -5.22 3.12
C THR A 96 -9.95 -4.71 1.72
N MET A 97 -9.04 -3.93 1.16
CA MET A 97 -9.08 -3.53 -0.24
C MET A 97 -7.66 -3.45 -0.79
N ALA A 98 -7.50 -3.57 -2.10
CA ALA A 98 -6.21 -3.37 -2.75
C ALA A 98 -5.72 -1.93 -2.49
N ARG A 99 -4.45 -1.78 -2.10
CA ARG A 99 -3.86 -0.45 -1.90
C ARG A 99 -3.71 0.20 -3.27
N PRO A 100 -4.17 1.44 -3.44
CA PRO A 100 -4.10 2.10 -4.74
C PRO A 100 -2.64 2.26 -5.18
N LEU A 101 -2.39 2.15 -6.48
CA LEU A 101 -1.07 2.34 -7.07
C LEU A 101 -0.74 3.84 -7.16
N ARG A 102 0.55 4.18 -7.04
CA ARG A 102 1.03 5.54 -7.35
C ARG A 102 1.17 5.69 -8.86
N GLU A 103 0.67 6.81 -9.39
CA GLU A 103 0.95 7.23 -10.77
C GLU A 103 2.44 7.52 -11.00
N LYS A 104 3.12 7.98 -9.95
CA LYS A 104 4.54 8.35 -9.90
C LYS A 104 5.23 7.57 -8.79
N PRO A 105 5.68 6.33 -9.07
CA PRO A 105 6.18 5.45 -8.02
C PRO A 105 7.64 5.73 -7.64
N TYR A 106 8.40 6.47 -8.45
CA TYR A 106 9.78 6.82 -8.10
C TYR A 106 9.81 8.11 -7.30
N PHE A 107 10.75 8.24 -6.38
CA PHE A 107 10.89 9.47 -5.61
C PHE A 107 12.34 9.82 -5.29
N PHE A 108 12.61 11.10 -5.10
CA PHE A 108 13.84 11.61 -4.52
C PHE A 108 13.54 12.34 -3.21
N ASP A 109 14.34 12.06 -2.20
CA ASP A 109 14.37 12.85 -0.98
C ASP A 109 15.51 13.86 -1.13
N ILE A 110 15.17 15.16 -1.12
CA ILE A 110 16.13 16.26 -1.23
C ILE A 110 16.18 16.96 0.12
N GLY A 111 17.28 16.76 0.85
CA GLY A 111 17.55 17.41 2.12
C GLY A 111 18.33 18.72 1.95
N PRO A 112 18.13 19.72 2.82
CA PRO A 112 19.04 20.85 2.88
C PRO A 112 20.42 20.38 3.34
N THR A 113 21.48 20.95 2.75
CA THR A 113 22.88 20.58 3.01
C THR A 113 23.27 20.71 4.50
N SER A 114 22.53 21.49 5.28
CA SER A 114 22.76 21.77 6.70
C SER A 114 22.01 20.84 7.69
N GLY A 115 21.42 19.73 7.23
CA GLY A 115 20.90 18.68 8.14
C GLY A 115 19.44 18.87 8.61
N GLY A 116 18.60 19.50 7.78
CA GLY A 116 17.15 19.62 8.00
C GLY A 116 16.32 18.50 7.35
N GLU A 117 14.99 18.62 7.43
CA GLU A 117 14.06 17.62 6.87
C GLU A 117 14.16 17.55 5.34
N ALA A 118 14.24 16.33 4.81
CA ALA A 118 14.24 16.09 3.38
C ALA A 118 12.84 16.22 2.79
N THR A 119 12.72 16.96 1.69
CA THR A 119 11.47 17.05 0.92
C THR A 119 11.41 15.93 -0.10
N ARG A 120 10.32 15.17 -0.11
CA ARG A 120 10.11 14.05 -1.05
C ARG A 120 9.41 14.52 -2.33
N TYR A 121 10.04 14.27 -3.47
CA TYR A 121 9.50 14.56 -4.81
C TYR A 121 9.24 13.27 -5.58
N PHE A 122 8.01 13.06 -6.02
CA PHE A 122 7.60 11.88 -6.78
C PHE A 122 7.62 12.13 -8.30
N PHE A 123 8.05 11.13 -9.06
CA PHE A 123 8.08 11.14 -10.52
C PHE A 123 7.81 9.73 -11.10
N SER A 124 7.53 9.67 -12.40
CA SER A 124 7.34 8.42 -13.14
C SER A 124 8.43 8.23 -14.18
N LEU A 125 8.79 6.98 -14.44
CA LEU A 125 9.59 6.58 -15.59
C LEU A 125 8.73 6.12 -16.78
N ASP A 126 7.42 6.09 -16.57
CA ASP A 126 6.44 5.78 -17.60
C ASP A 126 5.98 7.08 -18.26
N ARG A 127 5.77 6.98 -19.57
CA ARG A 127 5.46 8.09 -20.47
C ARG A 127 3.96 8.38 -20.48
#